data_AF-A0A242M5B0-F1
#
_entry.id   AF-A0A242M5B0-F1
#
_cell.length_a   1.000
_cell.length_b   1.000
_cell.length_c   1.000
_cell.angle_alpha   90.00
_cell.angle_beta   90.00
_cell.angle_gamma   90.00
#
_symmetry.space_group_name_H-M   'P 1'
#
loop_
_entity.id
_entity.type
_entity.pdbx_description
1 polymer ?
#
loop_
_entity_poly.entity_id
_entity_poly.type
_entity_poly.pdbx_seq_one_letter_code
_entity_poly.pdbx_strand_id
1 'polypeptide(L)' 'MPEKTSYQQLQPEERLTIASLHLQGSSMRAMARILGRSPGLSAVS' A
#
# COMPACT_ATOMS: atom_id res chain seq x y z
N MET A 1 15.00 -7.47 16.55
CA MET A 1 15.41 -7.22 15.16
C MET A 1 14.49 -6.14 14.62
N PRO A 2 14.95 -4.91 14.34
CA PRO A 2 14.05 -3.93 13.72
C PRO A 2 13.71 -4.47 12.33
N GLU A 3 12.43 -4.79 12.10
CA GLU A 3 11.93 -5.08 10.76
C GLU A 3 12.32 -3.90 9.89
N LYS A 4 13.24 -4.14 8.93
CA LYS A 4 13.46 -3.20 7.84
C LYS A 4 12.13 -3.08 7.12
N THR A 5 11.38 -2.04 7.42
CA THR A 5 10.31 -1.56 6.55
C THR A 5 11.00 -1.15 5.26
N SER A 6 11.08 -2.10 4.32
CA SER A 6 11.54 -1.85 2.96
C SER A 6 10.50 -0.96 2.32
N TYR A 7 10.67 0.35 2.49
CA TYR A 7 9.88 1.37 1.81
C TYR A 7 10.14 1.23 0.32
N GLN A 8 9.25 0.51 -0.35
CA GLN A 8 9.31 0.30 -1.77
C GLN A 8 8.41 1.35 -2.41
N GLN A 9 9.00 2.19 -3.27
CA GLN A 9 8.22 3.19 -3.99
C GLN A 9 7.11 2.52 -4.78
N LEU A 10 5.92 3.06 -4.62
CA LEU A 10 4.74 2.60 -5.34
C LEU A 10 4.89 2.97 -6.80
N GLN A 11 4.67 1.99 -7.66
CA GLN A 11 4.53 2.26 -9.08
C GLN A 11 3.30 3.15 -9.30
N PRO A 12 3.27 3.95 -10.39
CA PRO A 12 2.12 4.79 -10.72
C PRO A 12 0.79 4.02 -10.74
N GLU A 13 0.79 2.78 -11.21
CA GLU A 13 -0.37 1.88 -11.26
C GLU A 13 -0.83 1.47 -9.86
N GLU A 14 0.11 1.19 -8.97
CA GLU A 14 -0.17 0.85 -7.57
C GLU A 14 -0.76 2.06 -6.84
N ARG A 15 -0.23 3.26 -7.09
CA ARG A 15 -0.79 4.51 -6.54
C ARG A 15 -2.24 4.73 -6.97
N LEU A 16 -2.55 4.50 -8.25
CA LEU A 16 -3.91 4.66 -8.78
C LEU A 16 -4.86 3.66 -8.13
N THR A 17 -4.43 2.40 -8.01
CA THR A 17 -5.18 1.35 -7.33
C THR A 17 -5.44 1.69 -5.86
N ILE A 18 -4.43 2.16 -5.13
CA ILE A 18 -4.56 2.58 -3.72
C ILE A 18 -5.55 3.74 -3.60
N ALA A 19 -5.45 4.75 -4.47
CA ALA A 19 -6.37 5.88 -4.46
C ALA A 19 -7.82 5.44 -4.68
N SER A 20 -8.07 4.56 -5.65
CA SER A 20 -9.40 3.99 -5.90
C SER A 20 -9.92 3.21 -4.69
N LEU A 21 -9.09 2.34 -4.11
CA LEU A 21 -9.47 1.54 -2.94
C LEU A 21 -9.73 2.40 -1.71
N HIS A 22 -8.94 3.46 -1.52
CA HIS A 22 -9.11 4.43 -0.44
C HIS A 22 -10.44 5.19 -0.58
N LEU A 23 -10.77 5.64 -1.79
CA LEU A 23 -12.06 6.29 -2.07
C LEU A 23 -13.25 5.35 -1.83
N GLN A 24 -13.07 4.05 -2.04
CA GLN A 24 -14.07 3.02 -1.72
C GLN A 24 -14.13 2.68 -0.22
N GLY A 25 -13.31 3.32 0.63
CA GLY A 25 -13.29 3.08 2.07
C GLY A 25 -12.57 1.79 2.49
N SER A 26 -11.74 1.22 1.63
CA SER A 26 -10.97 0.02 1.97
C SER A 26 -9.94 0.33 3.06
N SER A 27 -9.68 -0.62 3.96
CA SER A 27 -8.60 -0.48 4.95
C SER A 27 -7.23 -0.70 4.31
N MET A 28 -6.18 -0.11 4.89
CA MET A 28 -4.79 -0.28 4.45
C MET A 28 -4.36 -1.77 4.41
N ARG A 29 -4.88 -2.61 5.33
CA ARG A 29 -4.66 -4.06 5.32
C ARG A 29 -5.33 -4.75 4.14
N ALA A 30 -6.53 -4.31 3.75
CA ALA A 30 -7.21 -4.83 2.57
C ALA A 30 -6.45 -4.44 1.29
N MET A 31 -6.00 -3.18 1.20
CA MET A 31 -5.18 -2.71 0.08
C MET A 31 -3.87 -3.48 -0.05
N ALA A 32 -3.16 -3.70 1.07
CA ALA A 32 -1.93 -4.48 1.09
C ALA A 32 -2.15 -5.91 0.58
N ARG A 33 -3.24 -6.57 1.00
CA ARG A 33 -3.60 -7.90 0.49
C ARG A 33 -3.91 -7.90 -1.02
N ILE A 34 -4.65 -6.91 -1.51
CA ILE A 34 -5.00 -6.79 -2.94
C ILE A 34 -3.74 -6.61 -3.79
N LEU A 35 -2.76 -5.86 -3.29
CA LEU A 35 -1.49 -5.60 -3.97
C LEU A 35 -0.44 -6.69 -3.74
N GLY A 36 -0.74 -7.75 -2.98
CA GLY A 36 0.23 -8.80 -2.62
C GLY A 36 1.40 -8.28 -1.77
N ARG A 37 1.23 -7.16 -1.07
CA ARG A 37 2.25 -6.48 -0.27
C ARG A 37 2.01 -6.72 1.22
N SER A 38 3.08 -6.64 2.03
CA SER A 38 2.95 -6.67 3.49
C SER A 38 2.24 -5.41 4.00
N PRO A 39 1.63 -5.43 5.21
CA PRO A 39 0.77 -4.35 5.72
C PRO A 39 1.45 -2.97 5.92
N GLY A 40 2.74 -2.83 5.63
CA GLY A 40 3.51 -1.58 5.72
C GLY A 40 3.49 -0.73 4.44
N LEU A 41 2.37 -0.74 3.69
CA LEU A 41 2.19 0.00 2.44
C LEU A 41 2.16 1.52 2.71
N SER A 42 3.33 2.13 2.90
CA SER A 42 3.44 3.59 3.11
C SER A 42 3.34 4.33 1.78
N ALA A 43 2.12 4.70 1.40
CA ALA A 43 1.83 5.59 0.29
C ALA A 43 2.04 7.06 0.68
N VAL A 44 3.27 7.46 1.03
CA VAL A 44 3.59 8.87 1.32
C VAL A 44 4.97 9.24 0.76
N SER A 45 4.95 10.14 -0.22
CA SER A 45 5.93 11.21 -0.44
C SER A 45 5.18 12.35 -1.13
#